data_AF-A0A813XEI6-F1
#
_entry.id   AF-A0A813XEI6-F1
#
_cell.length_a   1.000
_cell.length_b   1.000
_cell.length_c   1.000
_cell.angle_alpha   90.00
_cell.angle_beta   90.00
_cell.angle_gamma   90.00
#
_symmetry.space_group_name_H-M   'P 1'
#
loop_
_entity.id
_entity.type
_entity.pdbx_description
1 polymer ?
#
loop_
_entity_poly.entity_id
_entity_poly.type
_entity_poly.pdbx_seq_one_letter_code
_entity_poly.pdbx_strand_id
1 'polypeptide(L)'
;MENGGCYTIIQKKGSCEDINNYRGISILPPVAKLFEKLIHKANHSCETALHEVITEINKIRSKRLIGFLFFNDFRKAFDTIDSQILLIKLKKYGFSESALNLIKSYFDNRIQQVKIDENISDPLEIKLGVPQG
;
A
#
# COMPACT_ATOMS: atom_id res chain seq x y z
N MET A 1 -7.68 0.61 23.73
CA MET A 1 -7.41 -0.79 24.12
C MET A 1 -7.59 -1.63 22.88
N GLU A 2 -6.60 -2.47 22.58
CA GLU A 2 -6.54 -3.48 21.50
C GLU A 2 -6.62 -2.99 20.04
N ASN A 3 -5.59 -2.27 19.59
CA ASN A 3 -5.28 -2.15 18.15
C ASN A 3 -4.16 -3.14 17.75
N GLY A 4 -4.23 -4.38 18.23
CA GLY A 4 -3.32 -5.45 17.83
C GLY A 4 -3.77 -6.05 16.51
N GLY A 5 -3.15 -5.67 15.40
CA GLY A 5 -3.40 -6.32 14.12
C GLY A 5 -2.86 -7.76 14.16
N CYS A 6 -3.73 -8.75 14.01
CA CYS A 6 -3.32 -10.13 13.79
C CYS A 6 -2.90 -10.29 12.33
N TYR A 7 -1.63 -10.62 12.07
CA TYR A 7 -1.12 -10.80 10.71
C TYR A 7 -1.17 -12.27 10.32
N THR A 8 -1.87 -12.58 9.23
CA THR A 8 -1.78 -13.88 8.56
C THR A 8 -0.69 -13.79 7.49
N ILE A 9 0.26 -14.70 7.54
CA ILE A 9 1.36 -14.76 6.59
C ILE A 9 0.91 -15.56 5.36
N ILE A 10 0.90 -14.95 4.17
CA ILE A 10 0.69 -15.64 2.90
C ILE A 10 2.02 -15.80 2.16
N GLN A 11 2.35 -17.04 1.80
CA GLN A 11 3.53 -17.36 1.01
C GLN A 11 3.30 -17.03 -0.48
N LYS A 12 4.25 -16.32 -1.09
CA LYS A 12 4.37 -16.17 -2.55
C LYS A 12 5.15 -17.34 -3.16
N LYS A 13 5.10 -17.47 -4.49
CA LYS A 13 5.96 -18.40 -5.24
C LYS A 13 7.44 -18.20 -4.88
N GLY A 14 8.11 -19.27 -4.45
CA GLY A 14 9.52 -19.29 -4.05
C GLY A 14 9.78 -20.34 -2.95
N SER A 15 11.02 -20.47 -2.49
CA SER A 15 11.39 -21.39 -1.40
C SER A 15 10.81 -20.93 -0.06
N CYS A 16 10.40 -21.89 0.78
CA CYS A 16 9.80 -21.68 2.10
C CYS A 16 10.76 -21.11 3.16
N GLU A 17 12.07 -21.12 2.86
CA GLU A 17 13.12 -20.68 3.79
C GLU A 17 13.39 -19.17 3.70
N ASP A 18 12.93 -18.49 2.65
CA ASP A 18 13.16 -17.05 2.48
C ASP A 18 12.01 -16.24 3.07
N ILE A 19 12.30 -15.55 4.18
CA ILE A 19 11.37 -14.66 4.88
C ILE A 19 10.81 -13.55 3.98
N ASN A 20 11.50 -13.21 2.88
CA ASN A 20 11.05 -12.19 1.93
C ASN A 20 9.92 -12.65 1.00
N ASN A 21 9.65 -13.96 0.91
CA ASN A 21 8.57 -14.52 0.10
C ASN A 21 7.21 -14.47 0.80
N TYR A 22 7.16 -13.96 2.02
CA TYR A 22 5.94 -13.85 2.80
C TYR A 22 5.35 -12.44 2.70
N ARG A 23 4.03 -12.35 2.50
CA ARG A 23 3.26 -11.12 2.68
C ARG A 23 2.47 -11.22 3.98
N GLY A 24 2.68 -10.26 4.88
CA GLY A 24 1.81 -10.10 6.04
C GLY A 24 0.54 -9.39 5.63
N ILE A 25 -0.61 -10.03 5.81
CA ILE A 25 -1.91 -9.39 5.63
C ILE A 25 -2.45 -8.99 7.00
N SER A 26 -2.77 -7.71 7.16
CA SER A 26 -3.42 -7.16 8.35
C SER A 26 -4.91 -7.01 8.10
N ILE A 27 -5.73 -7.28 9.11
CA ILE A 27 -7.14 -6.91 9.04
C ILE A 27 -7.25 -5.39 9.12
N LEU A 28 -7.57 -4.73 8.00
CA LEU A 28 -7.80 -3.28 7.99
C LEU A 28 -8.99 -2.89 8.87
N PRO A 29 -8.88 -1.79 9.66
CA PRO A 29 -10.02 -1.19 10.35
C PRO A 29 -11.12 -0.79 9.35
N PRO A 30 -12.42 -0.85 9.73
CA PRO A 30 -13.53 -0.48 8.86
C PRO A 30 -13.41 0.91 8.22
N VAL A 31 -12.79 1.86 8.93
CA VAL A 31 -12.52 3.23 8.44
C VAL A 31 -11.59 3.21 7.23
N ALA A 32 -10.53 2.39 7.26
CA ALA A 32 -9.60 2.29 6.14
C ALA A 32 -10.27 1.66 4.91
N LYS A 33 -11.12 0.65 5.10
CA LYS A 33 -11.93 0.05 4.01
C LYS A 33 -12.91 1.06 3.39
N LEU A 34 -13.46 1.96 4.19
CA LEU A 34 -14.33 3.03 3.69
C LEU A 34 -13.53 4.05 2.86
N PHE A 35 -12.35 4.46 3.33
CA PHE A 35 -11.47 5.35 2.56
C PHE A 35 -11.06 4.74 1.22
N GLU A 36 -10.64 3.47 1.22
CA GLU A 36 -10.30 2.75 0.00
C GLU A 36 -11.48 2.74 -0.99
N LYS A 37 -12.69 2.43 -0.51
CA LYS A 37 -13.90 2.43 -1.35
C LYS A 37 -14.22 3.82 -1.91
N LEU A 38 -14.00 4.89 -1.14
CA LEU A 38 -14.21 6.26 -1.60
C LEU A 38 -13.16 6.68 -2.65
N ILE A 39 -11.90 6.30 -2.45
CA ILE A 39 -10.80 6.56 -3.41
C ILE A 39 -11.04 5.80 -4.71
N HIS A 40 -11.41 4.52 -4.63
CA HIS A 40 -11.75 3.71 -5.81
C HIS A 40 -12.93 4.28 -6.61
N LYS A 41 -13.85 4.99 -5.95
CA LYS A 41 -14.99 5.64 -6.60
C LYS A 41 -14.65 6.98 -7.25
N ALA A 42 -13.47 7.55 -6.97
CA ALA A 42 -13.04 8.86 -7.47
C ALA A 42 -12.56 8.88 -8.94
N ASN A 43 -13.14 8.03 -9.81
CA ASN A 43 -13.06 8.11 -11.28
C ASN A 43 -11.72 7.85 -11.99
N HIS A 44 -10.68 7.34 -11.33
CA HIS A 44 -9.47 6.86 -12.02
C HIS A 44 -9.32 5.35 -11.83
N SER A 45 -9.97 4.58 -12.71
CA SER A 45 -9.78 3.13 -12.73
C SER A 45 -8.47 2.75 -13.42
N CYS A 46 -7.99 1.52 -13.19
CA CYS A 46 -6.87 0.96 -13.97
C CYS A 46 -7.15 1.00 -15.49
N GLU A 47 -8.42 0.96 -15.89
CA GLU A 47 -8.83 1.04 -17.29
C GLU A 47 -8.50 2.40 -17.89
N THR A 48 -8.73 3.50 -17.16
CA THR A 48 -8.37 4.85 -17.63
C THR A 48 -6.85 4.97 -17.84
N ALA A 49 -6.05 4.51 -16.87
CA ALA A 49 -4.59 4.53 -16.99
C ALA A 49 -4.08 3.67 -18.16
N LEU A 50 -4.67 2.49 -18.37
CA LEU A 50 -4.35 1.63 -19.52
C LEU A 50 -4.72 2.30 -20.84
N HIS A 51 -5.89 2.91 -20.90
CA HIS A 51 -6.37 3.60 -22.09
C HIS A 51 -5.46 4.78 -22.47
N GLU A 52 -4.96 5.54 -21.49
CA GLU A 52 -3.98 6.61 -21.72
C GLU A 52 -2.68 6.08 -22.32
N VAL A 53 -2.12 5.00 -21.75
CA VAL A 53 -0.88 4.38 -22.28
C VAL A 53 -1.08 3.89 -23.71
N ILE A 54 -2.18 3.21 -24.01
CA ILE A 54 -2.51 2.73 -25.36
C ILE A 54 -2.66 3.90 -26.33
N THR A 55 -3.28 4.99 -25.89
CA THR A 55 -3.46 6.19 -26.69
C THR A 55 -2.11 6.81 -27.07
N GLU A 56 -1.15 6.90 -26.14
CA GLU A 56 0.19 7.41 -26.41
C GLU A 56 0.97 6.49 -27.35
N ILE A 57 0.90 5.18 -27.15
CA ILE A 57 1.52 4.20 -28.06
C ILE A 57 0.97 4.36 -29.49
N ASN A 58 -0.35 4.52 -29.63
CA ASN A 58 -1.00 4.72 -30.93
C ASN A 58 -0.58 6.03 -31.61
N LYS A 59 -0.41 7.13 -30.86
CA LYS A 59 0.09 8.41 -31.38
C LYS A 59 1.54 8.32 -31.86
N ILE A 60 2.40 7.64 -31.11
CA ILE A 60 3.80 7.41 -31.49
C ILE A 60 3.85 6.60 -32.78
N ARG A 61 3.03 5.54 -32.85
CA ARG A 61 2.90 4.68 -34.04
C ARG A 61 2.40 5.45 -35.26
N SER A 62 1.36 6.28 -35.12
CA SER A 62 0.80 7.05 -36.23
C SER A 62 1.79 8.06 -36.80
N LYS A 63 2.64 8.64 -35.95
CA LYS A 63 3.70 9.58 -36.35
C LYS A 63 4.99 8.89 -36.81
N ARG A 64 5.03 7.55 -36.85
CA ARG A 64 6.22 6.73 -37.15
C ARG A 64 7.43 7.10 -36.30
N LEU A 65 7.20 7.51 -35.05
CA LEU A 65 8.24 7.84 -34.08
C LEU A 65 8.67 6.56 -33.34
N ILE A 66 9.89 6.60 -32.79
CA ILE A 66 10.37 5.58 -31.86
C ILE A 66 9.98 6.03 -30.45
N GLY A 67 9.28 5.18 -29.72
CA GLY A 67 8.91 5.40 -28.32
C GLY A 67 9.60 4.39 -27.41
N PHE A 68 9.95 4.82 -26.20
CA PHE A 68 10.46 3.95 -25.13
C PHE A 68 9.42 3.87 -24.01
N LEU A 69 9.12 2.66 -23.55
CA LEU A 69 8.23 2.41 -22.43
C LEU A 69 9.01 1.72 -21.32
N PHE A 70 9.04 2.35 -20.14
CA PHE A 70 9.75 1.83 -18.97
C PHE A 70 8.74 1.34 -17.94
N PHE A 71 8.82 0.06 -17.59
CA PHE A 71 8.07 -0.51 -16.47
C PHE A 71 9.00 -0.58 -15.26
N ASN A 72 8.62 0.11 -14.18
CA ASN A 72 9.35 0.06 -12.92
C ASN A 72 8.50 -0.66 -11.88
N ASP A 73 9.04 -1.74 -11.31
CA ASP A 73 8.39 -2.47 -10.22
C ASP A 73 9.08 -2.11 -8.89
N PHE A 74 8.38 -1.38 -8.04
CA PHE A 74 8.86 -1.03 -6.71
C PHE A 74 8.66 -2.22 -5.77
N ARG A 75 9.77 -2.90 -5.42
CA ARG A 75 9.75 -3.96 -4.39
C ARG A 75 9.19 -3.41 -3.08
N LYS A 76 8.18 -4.09 -2.53
CA LYS A 76 7.59 -3.79 -1.21
C LYS A 76 7.23 -2.31 -1.04
N ALA A 77 6.67 -1.68 -2.09
CA ALA A 77 6.33 -0.26 -2.11
C ALA A 77 5.49 0.18 -0.90
N PHE A 78 4.52 -0.64 -0.51
CA PHE A 78 3.68 -0.40 0.65
C PHE A 78 4.41 -0.60 1.99
N ASP A 79 5.41 -1.48 2.06
CA ASP A 79 6.16 -1.73 3.31
C ASP A 79 7.25 -0.68 3.54
N THR A 80 7.56 0.11 2.52
CA THR A 80 8.66 1.11 2.52
C THR A 80 8.16 2.54 2.68
N ILE A 81 6.86 2.75 2.87
CA ILE A 81 6.30 4.10 3.04
C ILE A 81 6.74 4.68 4.39
N ASP A 82 7.40 5.82 4.33
CA ASP A 82 7.68 6.68 5.49
C ASP A 82 6.44 7.54 5.80
N SER A 83 5.93 7.41 7.03
CA SER A 83 4.71 8.10 7.46
C SER A 83 4.89 9.62 7.52
N GLN A 84 6.08 10.13 7.86
CA GLN A 84 6.35 11.56 7.95
C GLN A 84 6.37 12.21 6.56
N ILE A 85 7.06 11.58 5.61
CA ILE A 85 7.12 12.06 4.22
C ILE A 85 5.71 12.06 3.61
N LEU A 86 4.91 11.02 3.88
CA LEU A 86 3.54 10.93 3.40
C LEU A 86 2.67 12.08 3.96
N LEU A 87 2.72 12.33 5.27
CA LEU A 87 1.94 13.40 5.92
C LEU A 87 2.32 14.79 5.38
N ILE A 88 3.61 15.06 5.15
CA ILE A 88 4.07 16.32 4.54
C ILE A 88 3.48 16.50 3.14
N LYS A 89 3.50 15.44 2.32
CA LYS A 89 2.93 15.49 0.96
C LYS A 89 1.43 15.71 0.98
N LEU A 90 0.68 15.00 1.83
CA LEU A 90 -0.76 15.16 1.95
C LEU A 90 -1.15 16.57 2.42
N LYS A 91 -0.40 17.14 3.36
CA LYS A 91 -0.58 18.54 3.76
C LYS A 91 -0.38 19.50 2.59
N LYS A 92 0.67 19.27 1.79
CA LYS A 92 0.93 20.06 0.57
C LYS A 92 -0.17 19.91 -0.49
N TYR A 93 -0.86 18.76 -0.55
CA TYR A 93 -2.01 18.54 -1.42
C TYR A 93 -3.33 19.13 -0.89
N GLY A 94 -3.32 19.81 0.26
CA GLY A 94 -4.50 20.52 0.78
C GLY A 94 -5.42 19.69 1.68
N PHE A 95 -4.94 18.56 2.20
CA PHE A 95 -5.71 17.79 3.19
C PHE A 95 -5.88 18.59 4.48
N SER A 96 -7.06 18.50 5.08
CA SER A 96 -7.36 19.18 6.35
C SER A 96 -6.57 18.59 7.51
N GLU A 97 -6.34 19.39 8.55
CA GLU A 97 -5.60 18.95 9.73
C GLU A 97 -6.29 17.75 10.43
N SER A 98 -7.63 17.69 10.42
CA SER A 98 -8.39 16.54 10.93
C SER A 98 -8.12 15.26 10.13
N ALA A 99 -8.02 15.34 8.80
CA ALA A 99 -7.69 14.19 7.96
C ALA A 99 -6.25 13.75 8.16
N LEU A 100 -5.31 14.70 8.28
CA LEU A 100 -3.92 14.41 8.58
C LEU A 100 -3.74 13.76 9.96
N ASN A 101 -4.47 14.21 10.98
CA ASN A 101 -4.46 13.61 12.31
C ASN A 101 -5.03 12.19 12.32
N LEU A 102 -6.09 11.94 11.53
CA LEU A 102 -6.63 10.58 11.37
C LEU A 102 -5.58 9.66 10.72
N ILE A 103 -4.94 10.11 9.64
CA ILE A 103 -3.90 9.35 8.94
C ILE A 103 -2.67 9.16 9.85
N LYS A 104 -2.27 10.18 10.61
CA LYS A 104 -1.19 10.07 11.59
C LYS A 104 -1.51 9.04 12.67
N SER A 105 -2.72 9.08 13.24
CA SER A 105 -3.17 8.09 14.23
C SER A 105 -3.20 6.65 13.68
N TYR A 106 -3.32 6.50 12.37
CA TYR A 106 -3.27 5.21 11.69
C TYR A 106 -1.83 4.66 11.57
N PHE A 107 -0.82 5.52 11.53
CA PHE A 107 0.59 5.12 11.48
C PHE A 107 1.27 5.03 12.86
N ASP A 108 0.79 5.77 13.85
CA ASP A 108 1.36 5.81 15.20
C ASP A 108 1.08 4.52 16.00
N ASN A 109 2.05 4.10 16.83
CA ASN A 109 1.94 3.00 17.81
C ASN A 109 1.45 1.65 17.25
N ARG A 110 1.85 1.30 16.03
CA ARG A 110 1.50 0.01 15.43
C ARG A 110 2.38 -1.11 15.98
N ILE A 111 1.72 -2.16 16.45
CA ILE A 111 2.36 -3.39 16.93
C ILE A 111 1.89 -4.53 16.03
N GLN A 112 2.83 -5.36 15.58
CA GLN A 112 2.56 -6.62 14.89
C GLN A 112 2.86 -7.81 15.77
N GLN A 113 2.04 -8.85 15.60
CA GLN A 113 2.29 -10.19 16.11
C GLN A 113 1.97 -11.18 15.01
N VAL A 114 2.75 -12.25 14.94
CA VAL A 114 2.56 -13.36 14.02
C VAL A 114 1.87 -14.48 14.79
N LYS A 115 0.75 -14.98 14.25
CA LYS A 115 0.09 -16.18 14.77
C LYS A 115 0.25 -17.32 13.77
N ILE A 116 0.86 -18.41 14.20
CA ILE A 116 0.96 -19.67 13.45
C ILE A 116 0.29 -20.74 14.31
N ASP A 117 -0.84 -21.26 13.85
CA ASP A 117 -1.72 -22.16 14.59
C ASP A 117 -2.12 -21.59 15.97
N GLU A 118 -1.75 -22.25 17.06
CA GLU A 118 -2.00 -21.84 18.45
C GLU A 118 -0.89 -20.91 19.00
N ASN A 119 0.23 -20.77 18.29
CA ASN A 119 1.40 -20.03 18.76
C ASN A 119 1.37 -18.58 18.29
N ILE A 120 1.67 -17.65 19.21
CA ILE A 120 1.70 -16.20 18.98
C ILE A 120 3.13 -15.71 19.26
N SER A 121 3.68 -14.90 18.35
CA SER A 121 4.99 -14.26 18.56
C SER A 121 4.92 -13.10 19.54
N ASP A 122 6.08 -12.71 20.06
CA ASP A 122 6.20 -11.47 20.80
C ASP A 122 5.77 -10.25 19.95
N PRO A 123 5.20 -9.22 20.59
CA PRO A 123 4.83 -7.98 19.92
C PRO A 123 6.06 -7.24 19.39
N LEU A 124 6.01 -6.87 18.12
CA LEU A 124 7.06 -6.09 17.45
C LEU A 124 6.49 -4.76 16.96
N GLU A 125 7.20 -3.67 17.23
CA GLU A 125 6.80 -2.33 16.78
C GLU A 125 7.04 -2.17 15.26
N ILE A 126 6.07 -1.61 14.54
CA ILE A 126 6.18 -1.34 13.09
C ILE A 126 6.40 0.16 12.85
N LYS A 127 7.60 0.49 12.36
CA LYS A 127 7.99 1.88 12.05
C LYS A 127 7.75 2.30 10.61
N LEU A 128 7.65 1.34 9.68
CA LEU A 128 7.58 1.61 8.25
C LEU A 128 6.43 0.86 7.58
N GLY A 129 5.94 1.43 6.50
CA GLY A 129 4.97 0.80 5.62
C GLY A 129 3.51 0.95 6.03
N VAL A 130 2.60 0.37 5.26
CA VAL A 130 1.15 0.33 5.53
C VAL A 130 0.68 -1.12 5.74
N PRO A 131 -0.32 -1.35 6.60
CA PRO A 131 -1.00 -2.63 6.69
C PRO A 131 -1.60 -2.98 5.32
N GLN A 132 -1.31 -4.19 4.80
CA GLN A 132 -1.90 -4.69 3.55
C GLN A 132 -3.08 -5.59 3.92
N GLY A 133 -4.32 -5.33 3.45
CA GLY A 133 -5.43 -6.28 3.66
C GLY A 133 -6.86 -5.75 3.71
#